data_AF-A0A434H470-F1
#
_entry.id   AF-A0A434H470-F1
#
_cell.length_a   1.000
_cell.length_b   1.000
_cell.length_c   1.000
_cell.angle_alpha   90.00
_cell.angle_beta   90.00
_cell.angle_gamma   90.00
#
_symmetry.space_group_name_H-M   'P 1'
#
loop_
_entity.id
_entity.type
_entity.pdbx_description
1 polymer ?
#
loop_
_entity_poly.entity_id
_entity_poly.type
_entity_poly.pdbx_seq_one_letter_code
_entity_poly.pdbx_strand_id
1 'polypeptide(L)'
;MAGPGDNTRNKSKTGSEADSFKRAVTVCMRAIAGDKELEVGFAKDRPALAGSRARLPELPKKASKTDIAITRGLGDSMALKRACHDVRIHTKLAPEGKAARAIYDAVEQARVEAIGSRAMQGVADNIGSMLEDKYAKANLVDIKDKADAPIEEALALMVREKLTGRPIPKSGERLVELWRPWVEEKAKADLDGLSAKLGDQQAFARVVREMLASMEMAEELGDDQETEDSEDNDDNQPQGEEQSEEGGEEDSGSEQSQSEDAEASADDEQSAETEASDATADDLSDDDDADAETPGEARRNDNPFTNLPKEIDYKVFTTAFDETVGAEELCEEEELDRLRAFLDKQLANLSGVVGRLANRLQRRLMAQQNRSWDFDLEEGYLDPARLV
;
A
#
# COMPACT_ATOMS: atom_id res chain seq x y z
N MET A 1 -23.72 19.33 31.16
CA MET A 1 -22.98 18.13 30.73
C MET A 1 -23.04 18.11 29.21
N ALA A 2 -21.92 18.40 28.54
CA ALA A 2 -21.83 18.33 27.08
C ALA A 2 -21.67 16.87 26.68
N GLY A 3 -22.48 16.41 25.72
CA GLY A 3 -22.51 15.02 25.29
C GLY A 3 -21.34 14.65 24.36
N PRO A 4 -21.11 13.34 24.14
CA PRO A 4 -20.06 12.87 23.24
C PRO A 4 -20.39 13.17 21.77
N GLY A 5 -19.41 13.73 21.06
CA GLY A 5 -19.39 13.77 19.60
C GLY A 5 -19.94 15.04 19.00
N ASP A 6 -19.04 15.97 18.69
CA ASP A 6 -19.20 16.82 17.51
C ASP A 6 -17.83 17.13 16.91
N ASN A 7 -17.35 16.26 16.00
CA ASN A 7 -16.13 16.49 15.24
C ASN A 7 -16.42 17.47 14.09
N THR A 8 -16.78 18.70 14.41
CA THR A 8 -16.78 19.79 13.42
C THR A 8 -15.33 20.21 13.15
N ARG A 9 -14.64 19.37 12.36
CA ARG A 9 -13.35 19.68 11.78
C ARG A 9 -13.47 21.03 11.07
N ASN A 10 -12.70 22.03 11.49
CA ASN A 10 -12.61 23.26 10.71
C ASN A 10 -12.02 22.88 9.35
N LYS A 11 -12.82 23.03 8.28
CA LYS A 11 -12.48 22.60 6.91
C LYS A 11 -11.11 23.15 6.53
N SER A 12 -10.22 22.26 6.08
CA SER A 12 -8.99 22.68 5.41
C SER A 12 -9.38 23.60 4.24
N LYS A 13 -8.84 24.82 4.21
CA LYS A 13 -9.22 25.87 3.26
C LYS A 13 -8.71 25.62 1.83
N THR A 14 -8.06 24.49 1.54
CA THR A 14 -7.29 24.33 0.28
C THR A 14 -7.45 22.99 -0.46
N GLY A 15 -8.39 22.10 -0.08
CA GLY A 15 -8.66 20.87 -0.86
C GLY A 15 -10.07 20.33 -0.64
N SER A 16 -10.71 19.80 -1.69
CA SER A 16 -12.04 19.21 -1.53
C SER A 16 -11.95 17.95 -0.67
N GLU A 17 -13.00 17.63 0.10
CA GLU A 17 -13.07 16.39 0.89
C GLU A 17 -12.84 15.14 0.03
N ALA A 18 -13.24 15.21 -1.24
CA ALA A 18 -12.99 14.17 -2.24
C ALA A 18 -11.50 14.01 -2.57
N ASP A 19 -10.73 15.09 -2.66
CA ASP A 19 -9.28 15.02 -2.94
C ASP A 19 -8.52 14.41 -1.77
N SER A 20 -8.92 14.74 -0.55
CA SER A 20 -8.37 14.13 0.68
C SER A 20 -8.66 12.63 0.72
N PHE A 21 -9.88 12.22 0.34
CA PHE A 21 -10.24 10.82 0.21
C PHE A 21 -9.42 10.11 -0.88
N LYS A 22 -9.36 10.67 -2.09
CA LYS A 22 -8.58 10.12 -3.21
C LYS A 22 -7.12 9.89 -2.81
N ARG A 23 -6.48 10.88 -2.18
CA ARG A 23 -5.11 10.76 -1.66
C ARG A 23 -4.98 9.64 -0.63
N ALA A 24 -5.91 9.56 0.32
CA ALA A 24 -5.89 8.52 1.36
C ALA A 24 -6.11 7.11 0.78
N VAL A 25 -6.90 6.97 -0.29
CA VAL A 25 -7.09 5.69 -1.00
C VAL A 25 -5.79 5.29 -1.70
N THR A 26 -5.18 6.22 -2.44
CA THR A 26 -3.92 5.98 -3.15
C THR A 26 -2.82 5.46 -2.22
N VAL A 27 -2.61 6.11 -1.08
CA VAL A 27 -1.57 5.69 -0.12
C VAL A 27 -1.89 4.32 0.49
N CYS A 28 -3.17 4.07 0.80
CA CYS A 28 -3.63 2.79 1.32
C CYS A 28 -3.41 1.64 0.31
N MET A 29 -3.75 1.87 -0.96
CA MET A 29 -3.53 0.88 -2.02
C MET A 29 -2.05 0.55 -2.20
N ARG A 30 -1.17 1.55 -2.17
CA ARG A 30 0.29 1.34 -2.22
C ARG A 30 0.78 0.49 -1.05
N ALA A 31 0.29 0.78 0.15
CA ALA A 31 0.66 0.04 1.35
C ALA A 31 0.18 -1.42 1.31
N ILE A 32 -1.08 -1.66 0.94
CA ILE A 32 -1.64 -3.02 0.83
C ILE A 32 -0.95 -3.81 -0.30
N ALA A 33 -0.70 -3.17 -1.44
CA ALA A 33 -0.06 -3.79 -2.60
C ALA A 33 1.43 -4.11 -2.37
N GLY A 34 2.06 -3.46 -1.38
CA GLY A 34 3.52 -3.52 -1.20
C GLY A 34 4.31 -2.81 -2.31
N ASP A 35 3.65 -1.98 -3.12
CA ASP A 35 4.22 -1.33 -4.30
C ASP A 35 4.14 0.20 -4.16
N LYS A 36 5.29 0.83 -3.92
CA LYS A 36 5.40 2.29 -3.70
C LYS A 36 5.11 3.09 -4.98
N GLU A 37 5.38 2.49 -6.13
CA GLU A 37 5.25 3.10 -7.46
C GLU A 37 3.87 2.88 -8.07
N LEU A 38 2.96 2.19 -7.38
CA LEU A 38 1.59 1.98 -7.86
C LEU A 38 0.90 3.33 -8.12
N GLU A 39 0.55 3.57 -9.38
CA GLU A 39 -0.23 4.73 -9.81
C GLU A 39 -1.72 4.44 -9.60
N VAL A 40 -2.42 5.35 -8.92
CA VAL A 40 -3.87 5.24 -8.71
C VAL A 40 -4.56 6.44 -9.35
N GLY A 41 -5.30 6.18 -10.44
CA GLY A 41 -6.14 7.15 -11.13
C GLY A 41 -7.61 7.01 -10.75
N PHE A 42 -8.36 8.11 -10.84
CA PHE A 42 -9.81 8.12 -10.66
C PHE A 42 -10.47 8.59 -11.95
N ALA A 43 -11.38 7.80 -12.51
CA ALA A 43 -12.05 8.09 -13.77
C ALA A 43 -13.50 7.60 -13.76
N LYS A 44 -14.32 8.04 -14.72
CA LYS A 44 -15.69 7.53 -14.90
C LYS A 44 -15.75 6.17 -15.59
N ASP A 45 -14.63 5.71 -16.14
CA ASP A 45 -14.53 4.44 -16.86
C ASP A 45 -14.58 3.23 -15.91
N ARG A 46 -14.67 2.04 -16.50
CA ARG A 46 -14.65 0.78 -15.75
C ARG A 46 -13.37 0.67 -14.90
N PRO A 47 -13.50 0.20 -13.65
CA PRO A 47 -12.34 -0.08 -12.79
C PRO A 47 -11.42 -1.09 -13.46
N ALA A 48 -10.11 -0.87 -13.39
CA ALA A 48 -9.12 -1.76 -14.00
C ALA A 48 -7.78 -1.69 -13.29
N LEU A 49 -7.04 -2.79 -13.33
CA LEU A 49 -5.65 -2.88 -12.88
C LEU A 49 -4.80 -3.39 -14.05
N ALA A 50 -3.84 -2.58 -14.50
CA ALA A 50 -2.94 -2.92 -15.59
C ALA A 50 -1.49 -2.55 -15.21
N GLY A 51 -0.62 -3.56 -15.10
CA GLY A 51 0.76 -3.36 -14.64
C GLY A 51 0.79 -2.67 -13.28
N SER A 52 1.48 -1.53 -13.20
CA SER A 52 1.59 -0.69 -11.99
C SER A 52 0.56 0.44 -11.95
N ARG A 53 -0.53 0.37 -12.73
CA ARG A 53 -1.56 1.41 -12.78
C ARG A 53 -2.93 0.84 -12.45
N ALA A 54 -3.53 1.35 -11.37
CA ALA A 54 -4.89 1.06 -10.95
C ALA A 54 -5.80 2.24 -11.29
N ARG A 55 -7.00 1.94 -11.78
CA ARG A 55 -8.05 2.91 -12.07
C ARG A 55 -9.28 2.59 -11.25
N LEU A 56 -9.67 3.55 -10.41
CA LEU A 56 -10.87 3.50 -9.58
C LEU A 56 -11.97 4.42 -10.13
N PRO A 57 -13.24 4.12 -9.81
CA PRO A 57 -14.34 4.98 -10.22
C PRO A 57 -14.27 6.32 -9.51
N GLU A 58 -14.65 7.39 -10.22
CA GLU A 58 -14.79 8.70 -9.61
C GLU A 58 -16.04 8.77 -8.72
N LEU A 59 -15.87 9.33 -7.52
CA LEU A 59 -16.98 9.54 -6.59
C LEU A 59 -17.91 10.66 -7.08
N PRO A 60 -19.23 10.53 -6.85
CA PRO A 60 -20.16 11.61 -7.11
C PRO A 60 -19.87 12.81 -6.19
N LYS A 61 -20.29 14.02 -6.60
CA LYS A 61 -20.08 15.27 -5.82
C LYS A 61 -20.60 15.20 -4.38
N LYS A 62 -21.64 14.39 -4.14
CA LYS A 62 -22.17 14.06 -2.82
C LYS A 62 -22.06 12.56 -2.62
N ALA A 63 -20.87 12.09 -2.27
CA ALA A 63 -20.62 10.68 -2.00
C ALA A 63 -21.34 10.23 -0.74
N SER A 64 -22.11 9.14 -0.84
CA SER A 64 -22.66 8.44 0.30
C SER A 64 -21.58 7.60 1.00
N LYS A 65 -21.87 7.13 2.21
CA LYS A 65 -20.99 6.17 2.91
C LYS A 65 -20.79 4.89 2.09
N THR A 66 -21.84 4.45 1.39
CA THR A 66 -21.79 3.27 0.53
C THR A 66 -20.88 3.49 -0.66
N ASP A 67 -20.95 4.64 -1.34
CA ASP A 67 -20.07 4.96 -2.48
C ASP A 67 -18.59 4.93 -2.07
N ILE A 68 -18.30 5.45 -0.88
CA ILE A 68 -16.97 5.44 -0.28
C ILE A 68 -16.50 4.01 0.00
N ALA A 69 -17.34 3.18 0.62
CA ALA A 69 -17.04 1.78 0.95
C ALA A 69 -16.83 0.93 -0.31
N ILE A 70 -17.66 1.12 -1.36
CA ILE A 70 -17.51 0.44 -2.65
C ILE A 70 -16.20 0.82 -3.33
N THR A 71 -15.90 2.12 -3.40
CA THR A 71 -14.65 2.61 -4.02
C THR A 71 -13.43 2.10 -3.26
N ARG A 72 -13.51 2.03 -1.93
CA ARG A 72 -12.48 1.40 -1.09
C ARG A 72 -12.38 -0.10 -1.35
N GLY A 73 -13.49 -0.82 -1.43
CA GLY A 73 -13.49 -2.27 -1.69
C GLY A 73 -12.86 -2.61 -3.03
N LEU A 74 -13.14 -1.83 -4.07
CA LEU A 74 -12.48 -1.95 -5.38
C LEU A 74 -10.97 -1.72 -5.27
N GLY A 75 -10.55 -0.69 -4.54
CA GLY A 75 -9.14 -0.39 -4.30
C GLY A 75 -8.43 -1.50 -3.52
N ASP A 76 -9.04 -1.98 -2.44
CA ASP A 76 -8.51 -3.04 -1.58
C ASP A 76 -8.40 -4.35 -2.38
N SER A 77 -9.43 -4.72 -3.16
CA SER A 77 -9.42 -5.90 -4.03
C SER A 77 -8.29 -5.85 -5.08
N MET A 78 -8.11 -4.71 -5.76
CA MET A 78 -7.00 -4.53 -6.71
C MET A 78 -5.63 -4.56 -6.04
N ALA A 79 -5.49 -3.93 -4.87
CA ALA A 79 -4.23 -3.90 -4.13
C ALA A 79 -3.86 -5.30 -3.62
N LEU A 80 -4.83 -6.07 -3.09
CA LEU A 80 -4.63 -7.46 -2.70
C LEU A 80 -4.26 -8.32 -3.90
N LYS A 81 -4.87 -8.10 -5.07
CA LYS A 81 -4.48 -8.79 -6.29
C LYS A 81 -3.03 -8.51 -6.62
N ARG A 82 -2.58 -7.26 -6.55
CA ARG A 82 -1.16 -6.95 -6.77
C ARG A 82 -0.23 -7.63 -5.75
N ALA A 83 -0.62 -7.71 -4.49
CA ALA A 83 0.21 -8.26 -3.41
C ALA A 83 0.25 -9.79 -3.35
N CYS A 84 -0.88 -10.45 -3.57
CA CYS A 84 -1.07 -11.87 -3.27
C CYS A 84 -1.19 -12.76 -4.51
N HIS A 85 -1.11 -12.18 -5.70
CA HIS A 85 -1.28 -12.88 -6.98
C HIS A 85 0.01 -12.91 -7.81
N ASP A 86 0.51 -14.10 -8.08
CA ASP A 86 1.55 -14.36 -9.07
C ASP A 86 0.92 -14.69 -10.43
N VAL A 87 1.07 -13.76 -11.38
CA VAL A 87 0.55 -13.88 -12.75
C VAL A 87 1.18 -15.08 -13.48
N ARG A 88 2.45 -15.39 -13.24
CA ARG A 88 3.15 -16.49 -13.94
C ARG A 88 2.59 -17.85 -13.54
N ILE A 89 2.38 -18.05 -12.24
CA ILE A 89 1.76 -19.28 -11.72
C ILE A 89 0.33 -19.40 -12.22
N HIS A 90 -0.42 -18.30 -12.20
CA HIS A 90 -1.78 -18.26 -12.72
C HIS A 90 -1.82 -18.73 -14.18
N THR A 91 -1.07 -18.08 -15.07
CA THR A 91 -1.12 -18.36 -16.51
C THR A 91 -0.66 -19.78 -16.80
N LYS A 92 0.35 -20.30 -16.08
CA LYS A 92 0.85 -21.67 -16.27
C LYS A 92 -0.16 -22.75 -15.88
N LEU A 93 -0.99 -22.48 -14.87
CA LEU A 93 -1.96 -23.46 -14.36
C LEU A 93 -3.37 -23.24 -14.90
N ALA A 94 -3.63 -22.14 -15.61
CA ALA A 94 -4.93 -21.83 -16.17
C ALA A 94 -5.44 -22.97 -17.08
N PRO A 95 -6.71 -23.37 -16.95
CA PRO A 95 -7.34 -24.32 -17.85
C PRO A 95 -7.54 -23.72 -19.26
N GLU A 96 -7.63 -24.58 -20.27
CA GLU A 96 -7.80 -24.18 -21.68
C GLU A 96 -9.24 -23.78 -22.01
N GLY A 97 -10.23 -24.54 -21.50
CA GLY A 97 -11.65 -24.28 -21.73
C GLY A 97 -12.10 -22.92 -21.19
N LYS A 98 -12.87 -22.17 -22.00
CA LYS A 98 -13.30 -20.80 -21.68
C LYS A 98 -14.12 -20.74 -20.38
N ALA A 99 -15.05 -21.66 -20.20
CA ALA A 99 -15.88 -21.73 -19.00
C ALA A 99 -15.06 -22.08 -17.76
N ALA A 100 -14.20 -23.11 -17.87
CA ALA A 100 -13.29 -23.52 -16.80
C ALA A 100 -12.34 -22.38 -16.39
N ARG A 101 -11.86 -21.60 -17.37
CA ARG A 101 -10.98 -20.45 -17.13
C ARG A 101 -11.71 -19.31 -16.42
N ALA A 102 -12.94 -18.99 -16.81
CA ALA A 102 -13.74 -17.99 -16.12
C ALA A 102 -13.94 -18.35 -14.63
N ILE A 103 -14.22 -19.63 -14.34
CA ILE A 103 -14.33 -20.13 -12.96
C ILE A 103 -12.98 -20.02 -12.24
N TYR A 104 -11.89 -20.47 -12.86
CA TYR A 104 -10.55 -20.41 -12.28
C TYR A 104 -10.16 -18.97 -11.91
N ASP A 105 -10.40 -18.01 -12.81
CA ASP A 105 -10.12 -16.59 -12.60
C ASP A 105 -10.96 -16.01 -11.45
N ALA A 106 -12.25 -16.35 -11.40
CA ALA A 106 -13.17 -15.86 -10.37
C ALA A 106 -12.83 -16.43 -8.99
N VAL A 107 -12.47 -17.71 -8.92
CA VAL A 107 -12.07 -18.39 -7.68
C VAL A 107 -10.71 -17.87 -7.18
N GLU A 108 -9.77 -17.59 -8.07
CA GLU A 108 -8.50 -16.95 -7.71
C GLU A 108 -8.70 -15.53 -7.18
N GLN A 109 -9.62 -14.77 -7.76
CA GLN A 109 -10.01 -13.47 -7.24
C GLN A 109 -10.59 -13.59 -5.81
N ALA A 110 -11.47 -14.57 -5.57
CA ALA A 110 -12.01 -14.84 -4.25
C ALA A 110 -10.93 -15.27 -3.24
N ARG A 111 -9.91 -16.03 -3.66
CA ARG A 111 -8.76 -16.42 -2.81
C ARG A 111 -8.00 -15.19 -2.32
N VAL A 112 -7.62 -14.30 -3.24
CA VAL A 112 -6.88 -13.08 -2.95
C VAL A 112 -7.67 -12.17 -1.99
N GLU A 113 -8.96 -11.98 -2.25
CA GLU A 113 -9.84 -11.19 -1.39
C GLU A 113 -10.02 -11.83 -0.01
N ALA A 114 -10.06 -13.16 0.07
CA ALA A 114 -10.16 -13.88 1.33
C ALA A 114 -8.91 -13.75 2.21
N ILE A 115 -7.70 -13.73 1.61
CA ILE A 115 -6.45 -13.47 2.34
C ILE A 115 -6.53 -12.10 3.05
N GLY A 116 -6.87 -11.06 2.30
CA GLY A 116 -6.99 -9.71 2.87
C GLY A 116 -8.13 -9.59 3.88
N SER A 117 -9.27 -10.24 3.60
CA SER A 117 -10.43 -10.21 4.49
C SER A 117 -10.19 -10.91 5.84
N ARG A 118 -9.37 -11.97 5.87
CA ARG A 118 -8.98 -12.65 7.12
C ARG A 118 -7.99 -11.83 7.94
N ALA A 119 -7.12 -11.09 7.28
CA ALA A 119 -6.10 -10.28 7.94
C ALA A 119 -6.65 -8.93 8.45
N MET A 120 -7.59 -8.33 7.71
CA MET A 120 -8.05 -6.96 7.94
C MET A 120 -9.57 -6.87 7.89
N GLN A 121 -10.20 -6.71 9.05
CA GLN A 121 -11.67 -6.62 9.17
C GLN A 121 -12.26 -5.47 8.35
N GLY A 122 -11.62 -4.30 8.31
CA GLY A 122 -12.09 -3.16 7.52
C GLY A 122 -12.06 -3.42 6.02
N VAL A 123 -11.03 -4.11 5.53
CA VAL A 123 -10.95 -4.54 4.11
C VAL A 123 -12.06 -5.54 3.80
N ALA A 124 -12.33 -6.46 4.72
CA ALA A 124 -13.41 -7.42 4.55
C ALA A 124 -14.79 -6.75 4.44
N ASP A 125 -15.04 -5.67 5.19
CA ASP A 125 -16.29 -4.89 5.14
C ASP A 125 -16.40 -4.07 3.84
N ASN A 126 -15.29 -3.49 3.38
CA ASN A 126 -15.22 -2.77 2.11
C ASN A 126 -15.49 -3.72 0.92
N ILE A 127 -14.82 -4.87 0.89
CA ILE A 127 -15.02 -5.92 -0.14
C ILE A 127 -16.47 -6.43 -0.09
N GLY A 128 -17.04 -6.63 1.11
CA GLY A 128 -18.45 -6.98 1.25
C GLY A 128 -19.40 -5.97 0.61
N SER A 129 -19.16 -4.67 0.84
CA SER A 129 -19.95 -3.58 0.25
C SER A 129 -19.79 -3.51 -1.27
N MET A 130 -18.57 -3.72 -1.79
CA MET A 130 -18.29 -3.80 -3.21
C MET A 130 -19.03 -4.97 -3.88
N LEU A 131 -19.01 -6.15 -3.27
CA LEU A 131 -19.67 -7.34 -3.83
C LEU A 131 -21.20 -7.17 -3.82
N GLU A 132 -21.78 -6.62 -2.76
CA GLU A 132 -23.22 -6.30 -2.71
C GLU A 132 -23.61 -5.38 -3.87
N ASP A 133 -22.85 -4.31 -4.11
CA ASP A 133 -23.09 -3.39 -5.24
C ASP A 133 -22.90 -4.06 -6.62
N LYS A 134 -21.85 -4.88 -6.78
CA LYS A 134 -21.58 -5.63 -8.02
C LYS A 134 -22.78 -6.51 -8.39
N TYR A 135 -23.27 -7.31 -7.45
CA TYR A 135 -24.35 -8.27 -7.69
C TYR A 135 -25.73 -7.61 -7.77
N ALA A 136 -25.95 -6.53 -7.03
CA ALA A 136 -27.16 -5.72 -7.18
C ALA A 136 -27.27 -5.13 -8.59
N LYS A 137 -26.17 -4.59 -9.14
CA LYS A 137 -26.12 -4.02 -10.50
C LYS A 137 -26.27 -5.06 -11.61
N ALA A 138 -25.83 -6.30 -11.35
CA ALA A 138 -26.01 -7.41 -12.27
C ALA A 138 -27.44 -7.98 -12.29
N ASN A 139 -28.35 -7.44 -11.44
CA ASN A 139 -29.75 -7.87 -11.30
C ASN A 139 -29.93 -9.38 -11.05
N LEU A 140 -29.00 -9.98 -10.31
CA LEU A 140 -28.99 -11.43 -10.06
C LEU A 140 -30.11 -11.88 -9.10
N VAL A 141 -30.77 -10.93 -8.43
CA VAL A 141 -31.87 -11.19 -7.50
C VAL A 141 -33.08 -11.81 -8.22
N ASP A 142 -33.29 -11.47 -9.49
CA ASP A 142 -34.44 -11.94 -10.28
C ASP A 142 -34.19 -13.25 -11.04
N ILE A 143 -33.00 -13.86 -10.90
CA ILE A 143 -32.67 -15.08 -11.62
C ILE A 143 -33.47 -16.27 -11.07
N LYS A 144 -34.17 -16.96 -11.98
CA LYS A 144 -35.00 -18.12 -11.66
C LYS A 144 -34.40 -19.43 -12.15
N ASP A 145 -33.72 -19.40 -13.29
CA ASP A 145 -33.22 -20.58 -13.99
C ASP A 145 -31.70 -20.64 -13.95
N LYS A 146 -31.14 -21.86 -13.90
CA LYS A 146 -29.69 -22.08 -13.92
C LYS A 146 -29.03 -21.62 -15.22
N ALA A 147 -29.77 -21.60 -16.33
CA ALA A 147 -29.25 -21.19 -17.63
C ALA A 147 -28.85 -19.71 -17.66
N ASP A 148 -29.53 -18.87 -16.87
CA ASP A 148 -29.27 -17.43 -16.77
C ASP A 148 -28.35 -17.09 -15.59
N ALA A 149 -27.81 -18.10 -14.91
CA ALA A 149 -27.08 -17.98 -13.65
C ALA A 149 -25.58 -18.29 -13.86
N PRO A 150 -24.69 -17.28 -13.91
CA PRO A 150 -23.26 -17.50 -14.10
C PRO A 150 -22.65 -18.37 -12.98
N ILE A 151 -22.17 -19.56 -13.35
CA ILE A 151 -21.60 -20.54 -12.42
C ILE A 151 -20.31 -20.03 -11.78
N GLU A 152 -19.51 -19.27 -12.51
CA GLU A 152 -18.23 -18.70 -12.06
C GLU A 152 -18.42 -17.76 -10.87
N GLU A 153 -19.45 -16.91 -10.90
CA GLU A 153 -19.77 -15.99 -9.81
C GLU A 153 -20.36 -16.76 -8.60
N ALA A 154 -21.18 -17.78 -8.85
CA ALA A 154 -21.74 -18.62 -7.81
C ALA A 154 -20.63 -19.37 -7.04
N LEU A 155 -19.69 -19.97 -7.77
CA LEU A 155 -18.58 -20.71 -7.18
C LEU A 155 -17.62 -19.79 -6.43
N ALA A 156 -17.31 -18.61 -6.99
CA ALA A 156 -16.50 -17.61 -6.31
C ALA A 156 -17.13 -17.15 -4.98
N LEU A 157 -18.45 -16.94 -4.94
CA LEU A 157 -19.18 -16.60 -3.71
C LEU A 157 -19.15 -17.73 -2.68
N MET A 158 -19.34 -18.98 -3.10
CA MET A 158 -19.26 -20.16 -2.22
C MET A 158 -17.84 -20.34 -1.65
N VAL A 159 -16.82 -20.19 -2.48
CA VAL A 159 -15.42 -20.24 -2.04
C VAL A 159 -15.13 -19.11 -1.05
N ARG A 160 -15.58 -17.88 -1.33
CA ARG A 160 -15.42 -16.76 -0.40
C ARG A 160 -16.09 -17.05 0.95
N GLU A 161 -17.33 -17.51 0.96
CA GLU A 161 -18.06 -17.88 2.18
C GLU A 161 -17.25 -18.90 3.00
N LYS A 162 -16.75 -19.95 2.35
CA LYS A 162 -15.94 -20.99 2.99
C LYS A 162 -14.60 -20.48 3.52
N LEU A 163 -13.89 -19.64 2.76
CA LEU A 163 -12.55 -19.16 3.14
C LEU A 163 -12.59 -18.07 4.21
N THR A 164 -13.63 -17.23 4.22
CA THR A 164 -13.73 -16.08 5.14
C THR A 164 -14.67 -16.31 6.32
N GLY A 165 -15.57 -17.30 6.23
CA GLY A 165 -16.64 -17.52 7.21
C GLY A 165 -17.72 -16.42 7.21
N ARG A 166 -17.64 -15.46 6.28
CA ARG A 166 -18.62 -14.38 6.17
C ARG A 166 -19.81 -14.82 5.32
N PRO A 167 -21.03 -14.36 5.64
CA PRO A 167 -22.20 -14.65 4.84
C PRO A 167 -22.02 -14.10 3.41
N ILE A 168 -22.73 -14.74 2.50
CA ILE A 168 -22.86 -14.30 1.11
C ILE A 168 -23.63 -12.95 1.09
N PRO A 169 -23.26 -12.01 0.20
CA PRO A 169 -24.03 -10.78 0.01
C PRO A 169 -25.49 -11.08 -0.36
N LYS A 170 -26.45 -10.29 0.13
CA LYS A 170 -27.88 -10.55 -0.04
C LYS A 170 -28.27 -10.60 -1.52
N SER A 171 -27.69 -9.70 -2.32
CA SER A 171 -27.91 -9.66 -3.76
C SER A 171 -27.41 -10.90 -4.52
N GLY A 172 -26.53 -11.71 -3.92
CA GLY A 172 -25.98 -12.94 -4.51
C GLY A 172 -26.49 -14.24 -3.88
N GLU A 173 -27.30 -14.18 -2.80
CA GLU A 173 -27.81 -15.38 -2.11
C GLU A 173 -28.58 -16.29 -3.07
N ARG A 174 -29.46 -15.73 -3.89
CA ARG A 174 -30.29 -16.49 -4.84
C ARG A 174 -29.46 -17.26 -5.87
N LEU A 175 -28.40 -16.63 -6.39
CA LEU A 175 -27.48 -17.25 -7.33
C LEU A 175 -26.81 -18.48 -6.70
N VAL A 176 -26.32 -18.34 -5.47
CA VAL A 176 -25.66 -19.43 -4.76
C VAL A 176 -26.64 -20.55 -4.41
N GLU A 177 -27.86 -20.23 -3.98
CA GLU A 177 -28.89 -21.24 -3.67
C GLU A 177 -29.20 -22.17 -4.86
N LEU A 178 -29.19 -21.65 -6.08
CA LEU A 178 -29.44 -22.45 -7.29
C LEU A 178 -28.31 -23.46 -7.55
N TRP A 179 -27.06 -23.06 -7.36
CA TRP A 179 -25.88 -23.87 -7.68
C TRP A 179 -25.39 -24.73 -6.52
N ARG A 180 -25.63 -24.31 -5.27
CA ARG A 180 -25.12 -24.96 -4.05
C ARG A 180 -25.38 -26.47 -4.00
N PRO A 181 -26.60 -27.00 -4.26
CA PRO A 181 -26.83 -28.44 -4.17
C PRO A 181 -25.93 -29.24 -5.11
N TRP A 182 -25.73 -28.74 -6.34
CA TRP A 182 -24.93 -29.43 -7.35
C TRP A 182 -23.42 -29.29 -7.07
N VAL A 183 -22.96 -28.12 -6.63
CA VAL A 183 -21.56 -27.91 -6.24
C VAL A 183 -21.20 -28.74 -5.00
N GLU A 184 -22.07 -28.82 -3.99
CA GLU A 184 -21.83 -29.64 -2.80
C GLU A 184 -21.87 -31.14 -3.09
N GLU A 185 -22.60 -31.58 -4.12
CA GLU A 185 -22.58 -32.97 -4.58
C GLU A 185 -21.25 -33.32 -5.27
N LYS A 186 -20.76 -32.45 -6.16
CA LYS A 186 -19.61 -32.74 -7.03
C LYS A 186 -18.26 -32.36 -6.42
N ALA A 187 -18.18 -31.28 -5.65
CA ALA A 187 -16.92 -30.58 -5.32
C ALA A 187 -16.71 -30.30 -3.82
N LYS A 188 -17.52 -30.87 -2.92
CA LYS A 188 -17.46 -30.54 -1.48
C LYS A 188 -16.11 -30.86 -0.82
N ALA A 189 -15.52 -32.02 -1.14
CA ALA A 189 -14.24 -32.41 -0.57
C ALA A 189 -13.12 -31.43 -0.95
N ASP A 190 -13.10 -31.02 -2.22
CA ASP A 190 -12.12 -30.07 -2.75
C ASP A 190 -12.29 -28.68 -2.10
N LEU A 191 -13.55 -28.21 -1.97
CA LEU A 191 -13.88 -26.94 -1.32
C LEU A 191 -13.41 -26.88 0.14
N ASP A 192 -13.60 -27.95 0.91
CA ASP A 192 -13.17 -27.99 2.32
C ASP A 192 -11.63 -27.99 2.42
N GLY A 193 -10.92 -28.55 1.43
CA GLY A 193 -9.46 -28.56 1.33
C GLY A 193 -8.82 -27.20 0.98
N LEU A 194 -9.55 -26.28 0.34
CA LEU A 194 -9.04 -24.97 -0.08
C LEU A 194 -8.52 -24.11 1.09
N SER A 195 -9.18 -24.20 2.24
CA SER A 195 -8.85 -23.39 3.43
C SER A 195 -7.41 -23.59 3.92
N ALA A 196 -6.91 -24.82 3.84
CA ALA A 196 -5.55 -25.19 4.24
C ALA A 196 -4.48 -24.72 3.25
N LYS A 197 -4.86 -24.40 2.00
CA LYS A 197 -3.96 -24.02 0.91
C LYS A 197 -4.04 -22.54 0.56
N LEU A 198 -4.77 -21.73 1.34
CA LEU A 198 -5.04 -20.32 1.03
C LEU A 198 -3.76 -19.49 0.73
N GLY A 199 -2.69 -19.72 1.49
CA GLY A 199 -1.43 -18.99 1.37
C GLY A 199 -0.48 -19.47 0.26
N ASP A 200 -0.75 -20.61 -0.38
CA ASP A 200 0.08 -21.17 -1.45
C ASP A 200 -0.74 -21.21 -2.75
N GLN A 201 -0.49 -20.25 -3.64
CA GLN A 201 -1.23 -20.11 -4.89
C GLN A 201 -1.11 -21.35 -5.79
N GLN A 202 0.05 -21.99 -5.84
CA GLN A 202 0.26 -23.16 -6.70
C GLN A 202 -0.50 -24.38 -6.15
N ALA A 203 -0.46 -24.60 -4.84
CA ALA A 203 -1.24 -25.68 -4.22
C ALA A 203 -2.74 -25.41 -4.32
N PHE A 204 -3.19 -24.17 -4.12
CA PHE A 204 -4.59 -23.78 -4.26
C PHE A 204 -5.08 -24.00 -5.70
N ALA A 205 -4.33 -23.53 -6.70
CA ALA A 205 -4.68 -23.68 -8.11
C ALA A 205 -4.82 -25.15 -8.53
N ARG A 206 -4.00 -26.06 -7.99
CA ARG A 206 -4.14 -27.51 -8.25
C ARG A 206 -5.44 -28.08 -7.72
N VAL A 207 -5.83 -27.73 -6.49
CA VAL A 207 -7.13 -28.15 -5.93
C VAL A 207 -8.30 -27.58 -6.75
N VAL A 208 -8.20 -26.33 -7.22
CA VAL A 208 -9.23 -25.74 -8.10
C VAL A 208 -9.32 -26.50 -9.43
N ARG A 209 -8.21 -26.97 -9.99
CA ARG A 209 -8.23 -27.80 -11.21
C ARG A 209 -8.85 -29.18 -10.98
N GLU A 210 -8.54 -29.81 -9.85
CA GLU A 210 -9.16 -31.09 -9.45
C GLU A 210 -10.67 -30.91 -9.27
N MET A 211 -11.09 -29.79 -8.66
CA MET A 211 -12.49 -29.40 -8.52
C MET A 211 -13.18 -29.18 -9.88
N LEU A 212 -12.52 -28.52 -10.83
CA LEU A 212 -13.05 -28.35 -12.19
C LEU A 212 -13.20 -29.68 -12.92
N ALA A 213 -12.29 -30.63 -12.67
CA ALA A 213 -12.38 -31.98 -13.23
C ALA A 213 -13.51 -32.81 -12.61
N SER A 214 -13.73 -32.72 -11.30
CA SER A 214 -14.83 -33.44 -10.62
C SER A 214 -16.21 -32.95 -11.04
N MET A 215 -16.30 -31.69 -11.49
CA MET A 215 -17.52 -31.08 -12.00
C MET A 215 -17.80 -31.39 -13.48
N GLU A 216 -16.99 -32.26 -14.13
CA GLU A 216 -17.07 -32.61 -15.56
C GLU A 216 -16.92 -31.40 -16.51
N MET A 217 -16.58 -30.23 -15.97
CA MET A 217 -16.19 -29.03 -16.74
C MET A 217 -14.81 -29.20 -17.40
N ALA A 218 -14.17 -30.36 -17.17
CA ALA A 218 -12.94 -30.78 -17.80
C ALA A 218 -13.14 -31.52 -19.13
N GLU A 219 -14.35 -31.90 -19.53
CA GLU A 219 -14.55 -32.53 -20.84
C GLU A 219 -14.44 -31.52 -22.00
N GLU A 220 -14.41 -30.20 -21.72
CA GLU A 220 -13.94 -29.16 -22.67
C GLU A 220 -12.40 -29.00 -22.69
N LEU A 221 -11.63 -29.75 -21.89
CA LEU A 221 -10.15 -29.69 -21.86
C LEU A 221 -9.47 -30.63 -22.87
N GLY A 222 -10.21 -31.22 -23.81
CA GLY A 222 -9.65 -32.23 -24.72
C GLY A 222 -10.14 -32.20 -26.17
N ASP A 223 -11.10 -31.36 -26.55
CA ASP A 223 -11.78 -31.47 -27.87
C ASP A 223 -11.45 -30.35 -28.87
N ASP A 224 -10.61 -29.36 -28.50
CA ASP A 224 -10.14 -28.31 -29.42
C ASP A 224 -8.77 -28.64 -30.06
N GLN A 225 -8.34 -29.92 -30.05
CA GLN A 225 -7.09 -30.36 -30.69
C GLN A 225 -7.27 -31.02 -32.07
N GLU A 226 -8.48 -31.00 -32.63
CA GLU A 226 -8.70 -31.37 -34.03
C GLU A 226 -9.36 -30.23 -34.79
N THR A 227 -8.57 -29.27 -35.30
CA THR A 227 -8.61 -28.90 -36.73
C THR A 227 -7.59 -27.81 -37.12
N GLU A 228 -6.84 -28.15 -38.16
CA GLU A 228 -6.16 -27.27 -39.14
C GLU A 228 -4.71 -26.83 -38.85
N ASP A 229 -3.81 -27.80 -39.08
CA ASP A 229 -2.68 -27.56 -39.98
C ASP A 229 -3.21 -26.98 -41.30
N SER A 230 -2.91 -25.71 -41.59
CA SER A 230 -2.79 -25.19 -42.96
C SER A 230 -1.86 -23.97 -43.00
N GLU A 231 -0.90 -24.11 -43.90
CA GLU A 231 0.25 -23.29 -44.25
C GLU A 231 -0.04 -21.80 -44.52
N ASP A 232 0.99 -20.97 -44.26
CA ASP A 232 1.37 -19.72 -44.92
C ASP A 232 0.27 -18.73 -45.39
N ASN A 233 0.25 -17.53 -44.78
CA ASN A 233 0.38 -16.31 -45.58
C ASN A 233 0.92 -15.12 -44.79
N ASP A 234 1.94 -14.51 -45.38
CA ASP A 234 2.58 -13.24 -45.06
C ASP A 234 1.62 -12.06 -45.32
N ASP A 235 2.03 -10.86 -44.89
CA ASP A 235 1.42 -9.54 -45.14
C ASP A 235 0.11 -9.17 -44.39
N ASN A 236 0.26 -8.36 -43.32
CA ASN A 236 -0.39 -7.03 -43.30
C ASN A 236 0.16 -6.11 -42.18
N GLN A 237 1.10 -5.23 -42.54
CA GLN A 237 1.24 -3.92 -41.88
C GLN A 237 0.15 -2.97 -42.39
N PRO A 238 -0.34 -2.05 -41.56
CA PRO A 238 -0.76 -0.74 -42.04
C PRO A 238 0.21 0.36 -41.58
N GLN A 239 0.80 1.00 -42.59
CA GLN A 239 1.18 2.41 -42.76
C GLN A 239 0.63 3.36 -41.67
N GLY A 240 1.36 4.34 -41.13
CA GLY A 240 2.29 5.25 -41.81
C GLY A 240 1.56 6.58 -42.10
N GLU A 241 1.65 7.54 -41.19
CA GLU A 241 1.44 8.97 -41.50
C GLU A 241 2.69 9.74 -41.09
N GLU A 242 3.47 10.11 -42.10
CA GLU A 242 4.57 11.05 -42.03
C GLU A 242 4.03 12.49 -41.97
N GLN A 243 4.56 13.29 -41.05
CA GLN A 243 4.87 14.69 -41.33
C GLN A 243 6.29 14.95 -40.88
N SER A 244 7.18 15.02 -41.87
CA SER A 244 8.53 15.55 -41.76
C SER A 244 8.48 17.08 -41.79
N GLU A 245 9.21 17.73 -40.88
CA GLU A 245 10.00 18.91 -41.24
C GLU A 245 11.44 18.71 -40.72
N GLU A 246 12.35 18.95 -41.65
CA GLU A 246 13.79 18.73 -41.65
C GLU A 246 14.61 19.76 -40.85
N GLY A 247 15.84 19.35 -40.53
CA GLY A 247 17.01 20.18 -40.20
C GLY A 247 17.68 19.66 -38.93
N GLY A 248 18.64 18.72 -38.96
CA GLY A 248 19.98 18.85 -39.57
C GLY A 248 20.90 19.57 -38.57
N GLU A 249 22.05 19.09 -38.10
CA GLU A 249 23.03 18.10 -38.59
C GLU A 249 23.88 17.57 -37.40
N GLU A 250 24.31 16.31 -37.53
CA GLU A 250 25.64 15.74 -37.26
C GLU A 250 26.41 16.07 -35.95
N ASP A 251 26.73 15.04 -35.17
CA ASP A 251 28.15 14.62 -35.07
C ASP A 251 28.28 13.14 -34.66
N SER A 252 29.20 12.48 -35.35
CA SER A 252 29.57 11.07 -35.29
C SER A 252 30.87 10.96 -34.49
N GLY A 253 30.97 10.06 -33.52
CA GLY A 253 32.21 9.87 -32.75
C GLY A 253 32.34 8.50 -32.13
N SER A 254 32.76 7.55 -32.95
CA SER A 254 33.17 6.18 -32.62
C SER A 254 34.39 6.12 -31.67
N GLU A 255 34.41 5.04 -30.87
CA GLU A 255 35.58 4.25 -30.44
C GLU A 255 36.66 4.89 -29.55
N GLN A 256 36.92 4.27 -28.38
CA GLN A 256 38.12 3.44 -28.20
C GLN A 256 38.16 2.73 -26.84
N SER A 257 38.46 1.44 -26.91
CA SER A 257 38.95 0.61 -25.81
C SER A 257 40.41 0.94 -25.52
N GLN A 258 40.82 0.88 -24.25
CA GLN A 258 42.14 0.33 -23.91
C GLN A 258 42.16 -0.22 -22.48
N SER A 259 42.71 -1.43 -22.39
CA SER A 259 42.99 -2.28 -21.24
C SER A 259 44.40 -2.06 -20.70
N GLU A 260 44.72 -2.79 -19.62
CA GLU A 260 46.03 -3.20 -19.05
C GLU A 260 46.23 -2.69 -17.60
N ASP A 261 46.05 -3.57 -16.60
CA ASP A 261 47.05 -4.44 -15.91
C ASP A 261 47.72 -3.69 -14.73
N ALA A 262 47.56 -4.03 -13.45
CA ALA A 262 47.88 -5.25 -12.68
C ALA A 262 49.23 -5.17 -11.95
N GLU A 263 49.19 -5.65 -10.69
CA GLU A 263 50.32 -6.10 -9.83
C GLU A 263 51.15 -4.98 -9.18
N ALA A 264 51.71 -5.10 -7.96
CA ALA A 264 51.56 -5.98 -6.81
C ALA A 264 52.50 -5.42 -5.71
N SER A 265 52.28 -5.87 -4.47
CA SER A 265 53.27 -6.14 -3.43
C SER A 265 53.13 -5.37 -2.12
N ALA A 266 53.01 -6.20 -1.08
CA ALA A 266 53.08 -5.94 0.33
C ALA A 266 54.48 -5.48 0.78
N ASP A 267 54.51 -4.67 1.84
CA ASP A 267 55.38 -4.91 2.99
C ASP A 267 54.70 -4.41 4.26
N ASP A 268 54.98 -5.10 5.35
CA ASP A 268 54.24 -5.18 6.61
C ASP A 268 54.97 -4.39 7.72
N GLU A 269 54.26 -4.18 8.83
CA GLU A 269 54.80 -3.97 10.18
C GLU A 269 55.73 -2.76 10.45
N GLN A 270 55.13 -1.60 10.76
CA GLN A 270 55.48 -0.77 11.94
C GLN A 270 54.67 0.54 11.96
N SER A 271 53.47 0.53 12.55
CA SER A 271 52.88 1.68 13.28
C SER A 271 51.48 1.31 13.78
N ALA A 272 51.45 0.56 14.87
CA ALA A 272 50.21 0.26 15.59
C ALA A 272 50.22 0.90 16.98
N GLU A 273 50.73 2.14 17.13
CA GLU A 273 50.72 2.88 18.41
C GLU A 273 50.57 4.40 18.23
N THR A 274 49.78 4.89 17.26
CA THR A 274 49.53 6.35 17.14
C THR A 274 48.20 6.76 16.47
N GLU A 275 47.12 5.98 16.60
CA GLU A 275 45.82 6.26 15.94
C GLU A 275 44.72 6.64 16.96
N ALA A 276 45.04 7.49 17.94
CA ALA A 276 44.06 7.96 18.94
C ALA A 276 44.21 9.43 19.34
N SER A 277 44.90 10.27 18.55
CA SER A 277 45.09 11.68 18.88
C SER A 277 45.09 12.68 17.73
N ASP A 278 44.68 12.31 16.52
CA ASP A 278 44.65 13.24 15.38
C ASP A 278 43.27 13.35 14.72
N ALA A 279 42.29 13.78 15.50
CA ALA A 279 41.03 14.32 15.00
C ALA A 279 40.78 15.68 15.67
N THR A 280 41.74 16.60 15.52
CA THR A 280 41.55 18.01 15.84
C THR A 280 41.94 18.86 14.65
N ALA A 281 40.94 19.58 14.13
CA ALA A 281 41.08 20.87 13.47
C ALA A 281 41.77 20.87 12.10
N ASP A 282 41.14 20.26 11.09
CA ASP A 282 41.29 20.76 9.72
C ASP A 282 40.11 20.40 8.78
N ASP A 283 38.88 20.60 9.25
CA ASP A 283 37.69 20.68 8.38
C ASP A 283 36.93 21.98 8.69
N LEU A 284 37.68 23.07 8.57
CA LEU A 284 37.18 24.44 8.47
C LEU A 284 37.64 24.99 7.12
N SER A 285 37.36 24.28 6.04
CA SER A 285 37.41 24.87 4.71
C SER A 285 36.10 25.61 4.48
N ASP A 286 36.23 26.92 4.20
CA ASP A 286 35.24 27.79 3.58
C ASP A 286 34.31 27.02 2.63
N ASP A 287 33.06 26.83 3.05
CA ASP A 287 31.95 26.89 2.12
C ASP A 287 31.41 28.31 2.25
N ASP A 288 32.00 29.18 1.43
CA ASP A 288 31.55 30.54 1.15
C ASP A 288 30.18 30.40 0.44
N ASP A 289 29.12 30.21 1.23
CA ASP A 289 27.75 30.25 0.75
C ASP A 289 27.42 31.71 0.39
N ALA A 290 27.81 32.09 -0.82
CA ALA A 290 27.51 33.36 -1.44
C ALA A 290 26.04 33.40 -1.87
N ASP A 291 25.13 33.25 -0.92
CA ASP A 291 23.76 33.75 -1.03
C ASP A 291 23.54 34.74 0.11
N ALA A 292 23.92 35.99 -0.17
CA ALA A 292 23.49 37.13 0.62
C ALA A 292 21.97 37.29 0.46
N GLU A 293 21.20 36.44 1.14
CA GLU A 293 19.77 36.58 1.27
C GLU A 293 19.46 37.95 1.89
N THR A 294 18.71 38.76 1.14
CA THR A 294 18.21 40.06 1.57
C THR A 294 17.59 39.98 2.97
N PRO A 295 18.01 40.83 3.93
CA PRO A 295 17.41 40.88 5.26
C PRO A 295 15.92 41.22 5.18
N GLY A 296 15.05 40.22 5.30
CA GLY A 296 13.60 40.42 5.27
C GLY A 296 12.77 39.20 4.88
N GLU A 297 13.35 38.20 4.21
CA GLU A 297 12.59 37.06 3.67
C GLU A 297 12.89 35.70 4.30
N ALA A 298 13.37 35.67 5.56
CA ALA A 298 13.34 34.45 6.35
C ALA A 298 11.89 34.10 6.67
N ARG A 299 11.19 33.47 5.71
CA ARG A 299 9.92 32.82 5.93
C ARG A 299 10.13 31.84 7.07
N ARG A 300 9.51 32.17 8.21
CA ARG A 300 9.41 31.29 9.37
C ARG A 300 9.09 29.89 8.83
N ASN A 301 9.99 28.93 9.08
CA ASN A 301 9.62 27.54 8.91
C ASN A 301 8.57 27.30 10.01
N ASP A 302 7.30 27.52 9.65
CA ASP A 302 6.16 27.29 10.53
C ASP A 302 6.23 25.82 10.90
N ASN A 303 6.78 25.56 12.09
CA ASN A 303 6.91 24.21 12.58
C ASN A 303 5.48 23.63 12.53
N PRO A 304 5.23 22.57 11.74
CA PRO A 304 3.87 22.16 11.39
C PRO A 304 3.05 21.74 12.62
N PHE A 305 3.73 21.53 13.76
CA PHE A 305 3.16 21.20 15.05
C PHE A 305 2.85 22.41 15.96
N THR A 306 3.34 23.62 15.67
CA THR A 306 3.02 24.82 16.48
C THR A 306 1.60 25.36 16.26
N ASN A 307 1.01 25.09 15.10
CA ASN A 307 -0.36 25.45 14.75
C ASN A 307 -1.31 24.23 14.78
N LEU A 308 -0.95 23.18 15.50
CA LEU A 308 -1.86 22.08 15.78
C LEU A 308 -2.94 22.59 16.75
N PRO A 309 -4.23 22.62 16.36
CA PRO A 309 -5.30 23.01 17.28
C PRO A 309 -5.19 22.18 18.56
N LYS A 310 -5.36 22.79 19.74
CA LYS A 310 -5.34 22.06 21.04
C LYS A 310 -6.41 20.94 21.12
N GLU A 311 -7.30 20.87 20.15
CA GLU A 311 -8.33 19.86 19.92
C GLU A 311 -7.91 18.86 18.83
N ILE A 312 -6.68 18.33 18.90
CA ILE A 312 -6.44 17.04 18.25
C ILE A 312 -7.07 16.01 19.17
N ASP A 313 -8.36 15.79 18.98
CA ASP A 313 -9.05 14.65 19.55
C ASP A 313 -8.48 13.40 18.86
N TYR A 314 -7.37 12.90 19.40
CA TYR A 314 -6.81 11.61 19.01
C TYR A 314 -7.87 10.56 19.31
N LYS A 315 -8.47 10.04 18.24
CA LYS A 315 -9.44 8.95 18.34
C LYS A 315 -8.71 7.65 18.08
N VAL A 316 -8.66 6.82 19.12
CA VAL A 316 -8.18 5.44 19.02
C VAL A 316 -8.98 4.73 17.92
N PHE A 317 -8.29 4.19 16.92
CA PHE A 317 -8.93 3.52 15.78
C PHE A 317 -9.45 2.12 16.19
N THR A 318 -8.66 1.39 16.97
CA THR A 318 -9.03 0.11 17.57
C THR A 318 -8.18 -0.13 18.81
N THR A 319 -8.75 -0.71 19.87
CA THR A 319 -8.03 -1.16 21.07
C THR A 319 -7.80 -2.68 21.05
N ALA A 320 -8.14 -3.36 19.96
CA ALA A 320 -8.14 -4.82 19.89
C ALA A 320 -6.74 -5.46 19.97
N PHE A 321 -5.69 -4.67 19.72
CA PHE A 321 -4.29 -5.09 19.77
C PHE A 321 -3.51 -4.40 20.89
N ASP A 322 -4.18 -3.59 21.71
CA ASP A 322 -3.56 -2.85 22.79
C ASP A 322 -3.67 -3.70 24.06
N GLU A 323 -2.55 -3.87 24.76
CA GLU A 323 -2.51 -4.53 26.06
C GLU A 323 -1.98 -3.53 27.10
N THR A 324 -2.76 -3.31 28.16
CA THR A 324 -2.33 -2.51 29.31
C THR A 324 -2.06 -3.47 30.46
N VAL A 325 -0.80 -3.76 30.71
CA VAL A 325 -0.34 -4.60 31.83
C VAL A 325 0.26 -3.71 32.91
N GLY A 326 -0.03 -4.01 34.17
CA GLY A 326 0.62 -3.31 35.29
C GLY A 326 2.12 -3.60 35.32
N ALA A 327 2.95 -2.61 35.64
CA ALA A 327 4.40 -2.82 35.73
C ALA A 327 4.75 -3.91 36.77
N GLU A 328 3.95 -4.01 37.85
CA GLU A 328 4.04 -5.05 38.88
C GLU A 328 3.69 -6.47 38.41
N GLU A 329 2.92 -6.61 37.32
CA GLU A 329 2.54 -7.93 36.76
C GLU A 329 3.59 -8.47 35.78
N LEU A 330 4.45 -7.59 35.26
CA LEU A 330 5.50 -7.94 34.29
C LEU A 330 6.81 -8.38 34.94
N CYS A 331 7.09 -7.94 36.17
CA CYS A 331 8.39 -8.11 36.79
C CYS A 331 8.27 -8.09 38.32
N GLU A 332 8.93 -9.04 38.99
CA GLU A 332 9.04 -9.05 40.45
C GLU A 332 10.02 -7.95 40.93
N GLU A 333 9.86 -7.47 42.16
CA GLU A 333 10.67 -6.37 42.72
C GLU A 333 12.18 -6.67 42.68
N GLU A 334 12.58 -7.92 42.96
CA GLU A 334 13.99 -8.35 42.90
C GLU A 334 14.56 -8.39 41.47
N GLU A 335 13.71 -8.61 40.47
CA GLU A 335 14.12 -8.59 39.06
C GLU A 335 14.20 -7.14 38.55
N LEU A 336 13.29 -6.27 38.98
CA LEU A 336 13.33 -4.84 38.69
C LEU A 336 14.63 -4.20 39.19
N ASP A 337 15.04 -4.49 40.42
CA ASP A 337 16.30 -3.98 40.98
C ASP A 337 17.52 -4.44 40.18
N ARG A 338 17.52 -5.70 39.74
CA ARG A 338 18.59 -6.25 38.87
C ARG A 338 18.62 -5.55 37.52
N LEU A 339 17.47 -5.39 36.87
CA LEU A 339 17.36 -4.69 35.58
C LEU A 339 17.78 -3.22 35.69
N ARG A 340 17.42 -2.57 36.79
CA ARG A 340 17.80 -1.18 37.06
C ARG A 340 19.30 -1.03 37.26
N ALA A 341 19.91 -1.89 38.07
CA ALA A 341 21.37 -1.89 38.25
C ALA A 341 22.11 -2.17 36.93
N PHE A 342 21.56 -3.04 36.07
CA PHE A 342 22.11 -3.30 34.74
C PHE A 342 22.02 -2.06 33.83
N LEU A 343 20.86 -1.39 33.80
CA LEU A 343 20.65 -0.16 33.04
C LEU A 343 21.58 0.96 33.52
N ASP A 344 21.71 1.15 34.83
CA ASP A 344 22.59 2.17 35.41
C ASP A 344 24.06 1.93 35.03
N LYS A 345 24.50 0.66 35.01
CA LYS A 345 25.85 0.29 34.54
C LYS A 345 26.06 0.61 33.06
N GLN A 346 25.05 0.41 32.22
CA GLN A 346 25.13 0.78 30.80
C GLN A 346 25.11 2.31 30.60
N LEU A 347 24.30 3.03 31.38
CA LEU A 347 24.18 4.48 31.31
C LEU A 347 25.43 5.19 31.84
N ALA A 348 26.16 4.61 32.80
CA ALA A 348 27.40 5.19 33.31
C ALA A 348 28.41 5.47 32.20
N ASN A 349 28.53 4.57 31.22
CA ASN A 349 29.41 4.74 30.06
C ASN A 349 28.92 5.85 29.10
N LEU A 350 27.62 6.09 29.05
CA LEU A 350 26.99 7.06 28.14
C LEU A 350 26.84 8.46 28.76
N SER A 351 27.04 8.61 30.08
CA SER A 351 26.88 9.87 30.82
C SER A 351 27.66 11.04 30.20
N GLY A 352 28.90 10.81 29.75
CA GLY A 352 29.72 11.82 29.08
C GLY A 352 29.25 12.18 27.66
N VAL A 353 28.62 11.26 26.94
CA VAL A 353 28.04 11.51 25.60
C VAL A 353 26.72 12.27 25.74
N VAL A 354 25.87 11.86 26.70
CA VAL A 354 24.60 12.51 27.00
C VAL A 354 24.82 13.96 27.44
N GLY A 355 25.80 14.22 28.31
CA GLY A 355 26.12 15.59 28.74
C GLY A 355 26.58 16.49 27.57
N ARG A 356 27.38 15.97 26.64
CA ARG A 356 27.82 16.72 25.45
C ARG A 356 26.66 16.98 24.49
N LEU A 357 25.83 15.97 24.21
CA LEU A 357 24.65 16.11 23.34
C LEU A 357 23.62 17.05 23.94
N ALA A 358 23.36 16.97 25.25
CA ALA A 358 22.45 17.86 25.96
C ALA A 358 22.92 19.33 25.86
N ASN A 359 24.21 19.59 26.09
CA ASN A 359 24.76 20.94 25.93
C ASN A 359 24.70 21.42 24.48
N ARG A 360 24.93 20.54 23.49
CA ARG A 360 24.82 20.88 22.06
C ARG A 360 23.38 21.21 21.68
N LEU A 361 22.42 20.42 22.16
CA LEU A 361 20.99 20.65 21.96
C LEU A 361 20.54 21.94 22.65
N GLN A 362 20.95 22.15 23.90
CA GLN A 362 20.67 23.37 24.64
C GLN A 362 21.21 24.60 23.92
N ARG A 363 22.43 24.55 23.39
CA ARG A 363 22.98 25.65 22.57
C ARG A 363 22.18 25.89 21.29
N ARG A 364 21.77 24.83 20.58
CA ARG A 364 20.92 24.97 19.38
C ARG A 364 19.55 25.57 19.69
N LEU A 365 18.93 25.15 20.79
CA LEU A 365 17.64 25.69 21.24
C LEU A 365 17.75 27.12 21.78
N MET A 366 18.84 27.45 22.49
CA MET A 366 19.08 28.82 22.99
C MET A 366 19.54 29.79 21.88
N ALA A 367 20.21 29.29 20.84
CA ALA A 367 20.56 30.05 19.64
C ALA A 367 19.31 30.39 18.80
N GLN A 368 18.22 29.62 18.96
CA GLN A 368 16.89 30.00 18.50
C GLN A 368 16.31 31.10 19.40
N GLN A 369 17.00 32.24 19.48
CA GLN A 369 16.41 33.47 19.99
C GLN A 369 15.26 33.86 19.08
N ASN A 370 14.04 33.88 19.60
CA ASN A 370 12.92 34.61 19.00
C ASN A 370 13.25 36.11 19.00
N ARG A 371 14.12 36.58 18.11
CA ARG A 371 14.16 37.99 17.72
C ARG A 371 12.96 38.22 16.81
N SER A 372 11.80 38.46 17.42
CA SER A 372 10.68 39.08 16.72
C SER A 372 10.97 40.57 16.64
N TRP A 373 11.12 41.07 15.41
CA TRP A 373 11.10 42.50 15.15
C TRP A 373 9.69 42.83 14.65
N ASP A 374 8.93 43.57 15.45
CA ASP A 374 7.65 44.11 15.02
C ASP A 374 7.92 45.43 14.30
N PHE A 375 7.79 45.44 12.97
CA PHE A 375 7.82 46.65 12.15
C PHE A 375 6.43 47.33 12.16
N ASP A 376 6.39 48.65 11.95
CA ASP A 376 5.15 49.46 11.91
C ASP A 376 4.36 49.59 13.24
N LEU A 377 5.06 49.67 14.37
CA LEU A 377 4.43 50.13 15.61
C LEU A 377 4.29 51.66 15.58
N GLU A 378 3.06 52.18 15.60
CA GLU A 378 2.76 53.62 15.57
C GLU A 378 3.34 54.38 16.79
N GLU A 379 3.58 53.69 17.91
CA GLU A 379 4.32 54.20 19.06
C GLU A 379 5.27 53.13 19.62
N GLY A 380 6.54 53.50 19.87
CA GLY A 380 7.57 52.62 20.43
C GLY A 380 7.78 52.83 21.93
N TYR A 381 7.82 51.74 22.71
CA TYR A 381 8.30 51.78 24.10
C TYR A 381 9.82 51.59 24.13
N LEU A 382 10.56 52.64 24.51
CA LEU A 382 11.99 52.56 24.79
C LEU A 382 12.19 52.02 26.21
N ASP A 383 12.94 50.93 26.35
CA ASP A 383 13.41 50.44 27.64
C ASP A 383 14.76 51.12 27.99
N PRO A 384 14.78 52.15 28.85
CA PRO A 384 15.99 52.90 29.17
C PRO A 384 17.03 52.07 29.95
N ALA A 385 16.66 50.92 30.53
CA ALA A 385 17.61 50.05 31.23
C ALA A 385 18.62 49.36 30.28
N ARG A 386 18.35 49.38 28.97
CA ARG A 386 19.21 48.80 27.93
C ARG A 386 20.11 49.82 27.22
N LEU A 387 20.01 51.10 27.57
CA LEU A 387 20.87 52.18 27.07
C LEU A 387 21.95 52.46 28.12
N VAL A 388 23.04 51.68 28.08
CA VAL A 388 24.28 51.96 28.83
C VAL A 388 25.40 52.21 27.85
#